data_AF-A0A7W9BQE5-F1
#
_entry.id   AF-A0A7W9BQE5-F1
#
_cell.length_a   1.000
_cell.length_b   1.000
_cell.length_c   1.000
_cell.angle_alpha   90.00
_cell.angle_beta   90.00
_cell.angle_gamma   90.00
#
_symmetry.space_group_name_H-M   'P 1'
#
loop_
_entity.id
_entity.type
_entity.pdbx_description
1 polymer ?
#
loop_
_entity_poly.entity_id
_entity_poly.type
_entity_poly.pdbx_seq_one_letter_code
_entity_poly.pdbx_strand_id
1 'polypeptide(L)'
;MADTGWTRRDMLGSAALFAAVVGIPVAAVRMSEATETVSDRQRAMLRETAQIVIPATATPGAADVGADLFVLLALEHGLDGTRAPAAGSALPVTERRNVRRDGSFDYLAWLERRLDAGAHRDFLKTPPAQRLAVVAAMDAAAYADAGPDTWESPWRKLKSLILTGYYTSQDGASRELRYELVPGRLDADIPYKPGTPAWSSDWTAVEFS
;
A
#
# COMPACT_ATOMS: atom_id res chain seq x y z
N MET A 1 21.44 -10.04 -51.00
CA MET A 1 20.84 -9.69 -49.69
C MET A 1 21.21 -10.82 -48.74
N ALA A 2 22.10 -10.57 -47.79
CA ALA A 2 22.58 -11.59 -46.85
C ALA A 2 22.04 -11.26 -45.46
N ASP A 3 21.17 -12.10 -44.95
CA ASP A 3 20.63 -12.02 -43.59
C ASP A 3 21.75 -12.26 -42.58
N THR A 4 22.20 -11.20 -41.90
CA THR A 4 23.13 -11.28 -40.77
C THR A 4 22.30 -11.33 -39.48
N GLY A 5 21.62 -12.45 -39.26
CA GLY A 5 20.88 -12.71 -38.03
C GLY A 5 21.84 -13.15 -36.93
N TRP A 6 22.02 -12.31 -35.91
CA TRP A 6 22.84 -12.63 -34.74
C TRP A 6 22.31 -13.89 -34.05
N THR A 7 23.16 -14.90 -33.86
CA THR A 7 22.72 -16.14 -33.22
C THR A 7 22.77 -16.02 -31.69
N ARG A 8 21.93 -16.78 -30.98
CA ARG A 8 21.91 -16.79 -29.51
C ARG A 8 23.29 -17.09 -28.88
N ARG A 9 24.16 -17.80 -29.62
CA ARG A 9 25.53 -18.11 -29.19
C ARG A 9 26.45 -16.89 -29.28
N ASP A 10 26.28 -16.04 -30.29
CA ASP A 10 27.05 -14.81 -30.45
C ASP A 10 26.70 -13.79 -29.35
N MET A 11 25.43 -13.74 -28.94
CA MET A 11 24.99 -12.90 -27.83
C MET A 11 25.54 -13.38 -26.47
N LEU A 12 25.56 -14.69 -26.23
CA LEU A 12 26.14 -15.24 -24.99
C LEU A 12 27.66 -15.06 -24.93
N GLY A 13 28.35 -15.25 -26.07
CA GLY A 13 29.80 -15.05 -26.17
C GLY A 13 30.22 -13.60 -25.93
N SER A 14 29.50 -12.65 -26.53
CA SER A 14 29.76 -11.21 -26.34
C SER A 14 29.47 -10.73 -24.92
N ALA A 15 28.39 -11.20 -24.28
CA ALA A 15 28.10 -10.88 -22.89
C ALA A 15 29.16 -11.40 -21.90
N ALA A 16 29.65 -12.63 -22.13
CA ALA A 16 30.71 -13.21 -21.30
C ALA A 16 32.05 -12.44 -21.43
N LEU A 17 32.39 -12.01 -22.66
CA LEU A 17 33.57 -11.19 -22.93
C LEU A 17 33.48 -9.82 -22.25
N PHE A 18 32.31 -9.18 -22.27
CA PHE A 18 32.09 -7.90 -21.60
C PHE A 18 32.20 -8.03 -20.07
N ALA A 19 31.63 -9.09 -19.51
CA ALA A 19 31.70 -9.38 -18.08
C ALA A 19 33.15 -9.66 -17.61
N ALA A 20 33.95 -10.33 -18.44
CA ALA A 20 35.37 -10.58 -18.18
C ALA A 20 36.22 -9.28 -18.18
N VAL A 21 35.90 -8.32 -19.06
CA VAL A 21 36.59 -7.01 -19.11
C VAL A 21 36.25 -6.15 -17.89
N VAL A 22 35.01 -6.19 -17.41
CA VAL A 22 34.55 -5.41 -16.23
C VAL A 22 34.83 -6.14 -14.91
N GLY A 23 35.22 -7.42 -14.95
CA GLY A 23 35.56 -8.22 -13.76
C GLY A 23 34.34 -8.70 -12.96
N ILE A 24 33.14 -8.68 -13.55
CA ILE A 24 31.92 -9.16 -12.91
C ILE A 24 31.73 -10.63 -13.31
N PRO A 25 31.81 -11.60 -12.40
CA PRO A 25 31.49 -12.98 -12.74
C PRO A 25 30.02 -13.06 -13.17
N VAL A 26 29.72 -13.67 -14.32
CA VAL A 26 28.34 -13.85 -14.82
C VAL A 26 27.44 -14.55 -13.79
N ALA A 27 28.02 -15.38 -12.92
CA ALA A 27 27.33 -15.99 -11.78
C ALA A 27 26.91 -14.98 -10.69
N ALA A 28 27.61 -13.85 -10.53
CA ALA A 28 27.24 -12.76 -9.62
C ALA A 28 26.13 -11.85 -10.15
N VAL A 29 25.71 -12.02 -11.42
CA VAL A 29 24.47 -11.42 -11.95
C VAL A 29 23.22 -12.16 -11.45
N ARG A 30 23.38 -13.17 -10.59
CA ARG A 30 22.35 -13.49 -9.59
C ARG A 30 22.40 -12.39 -8.53
N MET A 31 21.85 -11.22 -8.88
CA MET A 31 21.44 -10.22 -7.90
C MET A 31 20.67 -10.97 -6.82
N SER A 32 21.17 -10.90 -5.60
CA SER A 32 20.43 -11.39 -4.44
C SER A 32 19.09 -10.65 -4.43
N GLU A 33 18.02 -11.33 -4.83
CA GLU A 33 16.71 -11.07 -4.26
C GLU A 33 16.82 -11.43 -2.78
N ALA A 34 17.45 -10.54 -2.01
CA ALA A 34 17.20 -10.50 -0.60
C ALA A 34 15.72 -10.13 -0.50
N THR A 35 14.84 -11.13 -0.39
CA THR A 35 13.47 -10.94 0.06
C THR A 35 13.60 -10.20 1.38
N GLU A 36 13.39 -8.89 1.34
CA GLU A 36 13.48 -8.02 2.50
C GLU A 36 12.38 -8.49 3.45
N THR A 37 12.76 -9.22 4.50
CA THR A 37 11.80 -9.89 5.36
C THR A 37 11.10 -8.84 6.22
N VAL A 38 9.78 -8.75 6.08
CA VAL A 38 8.95 -7.91 6.95
C VAL A 38 9.13 -8.38 8.40
N SER A 39 9.44 -7.46 9.31
CA SER A 39 9.64 -7.78 10.73
C SER A 39 8.30 -7.99 11.46
N ASP A 40 8.31 -8.75 12.55
CA ASP A 40 7.11 -8.94 13.39
C ASP A 40 6.58 -7.62 13.95
N ARG A 41 7.48 -6.67 14.23
CA ARG A 41 7.11 -5.33 14.68
C ARG A 41 6.34 -4.57 13.59
N GLN A 42 6.81 -4.59 12.35
CA GLN A 42 6.13 -3.95 11.22
C GLN A 42 4.76 -4.60 10.97
N ARG A 43 4.64 -5.93 11.08
CA ARG A 43 3.35 -6.64 11.00
C ARG A 43 2.41 -6.14 12.10
N ALA A 44 2.87 -6.11 13.35
CA ALA A 44 2.07 -5.66 14.49
C ALA A 44 1.63 -4.19 14.36
N MET A 45 2.51 -3.31 13.88
CA MET A 45 2.18 -1.91 13.63
C MET A 45 1.14 -1.74 12.54
N LEU A 46 1.32 -2.42 11.41
CA LEU A 46 0.36 -2.36 10.31
C LEU A 46 -1.00 -2.92 10.76
N ARG A 47 -1.00 -4.02 11.50
CA ARG A 47 -2.19 -4.62 12.09
C ARG A 47 -2.95 -3.66 12.99
N GLU A 48 -2.26 -3.05 13.97
CA GLU A 48 -2.86 -2.06 14.86
C GLU A 48 -3.38 -0.85 14.09
N THR A 49 -2.62 -0.39 13.10
CA THR A 49 -2.99 0.76 12.27
C THR A 49 -4.24 0.46 11.43
N ALA A 50 -4.31 -0.72 10.80
CA ALA A 50 -5.48 -1.15 10.06
C ALA A 50 -6.71 -1.22 10.97
N GLN A 51 -6.59 -1.81 12.16
CA GLN A 51 -7.68 -1.87 13.14
C GLN A 51 -8.12 -0.47 13.63
N ILE A 52 -7.23 0.52 13.65
CA ILE A 52 -7.61 1.90 13.96
C ILE A 52 -8.35 2.56 12.78
N VAL A 53 -7.94 2.26 11.54
CA VAL A 53 -8.58 2.82 10.32
C VAL A 53 -10.01 2.30 10.17
N ILE A 54 -10.22 1.00 10.38
CA ILE A 54 -11.57 0.38 10.41
C ILE A 54 -11.66 -0.47 11.69
N PRO A 55 -12.19 0.09 12.79
CA PRO A 55 -12.33 -0.63 14.05
C PRO A 55 -13.47 -1.63 14.00
N ALA A 56 -13.34 -2.71 14.78
CA ALA A 56 -14.44 -3.62 15.02
C ALA A 56 -15.62 -2.88 15.68
N THR A 57 -16.81 -3.09 15.14
CA THR A 57 -18.07 -2.56 15.68
C THR A 57 -19.10 -3.70 15.76
N ALA A 58 -20.21 -3.62 15.04
CA ALA A 58 -21.09 -4.75 14.79
C ALA A 58 -20.52 -5.72 13.74
N THR A 59 -19.52 -5.27 12.96
CA THR A 59 -18.73 -6.05 12.01
C THR A 59 -17.28 -6.21 12.48
N PRO A 60 -16.56 -7.23 12.01
CA PRO A 60 -15.12 -7.35 12.23
C PRO A 60 -14.37 -6.12 11.69
N GLY A 61 -13.30 -5.70 12.36
CA GLY A 61 -12.45 -4.61 11.90
C GLY A 61 -11.49 -5.02 10.80
N ALA A 62 -10.69 -4.08 10.30
CA ALA A 62 -9.79 -4.34 9.17
C ALA A 62 -8.74 -5.42 9.45
N ALA A 63 -8.18 -5.46 10.65
CA ALA A 63 -7.23 -6.50 11.00
C ALA A 63 -7.90 -7.86 11.23
N ASP A 64 -9.19 -7.88 11.57
CA ASP A 64 -9.93 -9.10 11.82
C ASP A 64 -10.24 -9.86 10.51
N VAL A 65 -10.37 -9.16 9.40
CA VAL A 65 -10.56 -9.74 8.05
C VAL A 65 -9.26 -9.94 7.27
N GLY A 66 -8.11 -9.60 7.87
CA GLY A 66 -6.80 -9.75 7.23
C GLY A 66 -6.42 -8.66 6.23
N ALA A 67 -7.03 -7.46 6.31
CA ALA A 67 -6.66 -6.35 5.43
C ALA A 67 -5.20 -5.92 5.63
N ASP A 68 -4.65 -6.08 6.82
CA ASP A 68 -3.21 -5.89 7.11
C ASP A 68 -2.33 -6.85 6.31
N LEU A 69 -2.73 -8.12 6.19
CA LEU A 69 -2.02 -9.13 5.39
C LEU A 69 -2.13 -8.83 3.89
N PHE A 70 -3.31 -8.40 3.43
CA PHE A 70 -3.49 -7.93 2.05
C PHE A 70 -2.53 -6.77 1.74
N VAL A 71 -2.40 -5.79 2.63
CA VAL A 71 -1.50 -4.65 2.43
C VAL A 71 -0.03 -5.11 2.31
N LEU A 72 0.40 -6.08 3.12
CA LEU A 72 1.76 -6.65 2.98
C LEU A 72 1.99 -7.25 1.59
N LEU A 73 1.03 -8.05 1.11
CA LEU A 73 1.08 -8.66 -0.22
C LEU A 73 1.04 -7.61 -1.34
N ALA A 74 0.18 -6.60 -1.20
CA ALA A 74 0.05 -5.50 -2.14
C ALA A 74 1.36 -4.69 -2.27
N LEU A 75 2.02 -4.39 -1.16
CA LEU A 75 3.33 -3.71 -1.14
C LEU A 75 4.43 -4.61 -1.70
N GLU A 76 4.38 -5.91 -1.41
CA GLU A 76 5.34 -6.88 -1.92
C GLU A 76 5.29 -6.92 -3.45
N HIS A 77 4.10 -6.99 -4.03
CA HIS A 77 3.87 -7.09 -5.47
C HIS A 77 3.75 -5.74 -6.21
N GLY A 78 3.88 -4.62 -5.52
CA GLY A 78 3.91 -3.31 -6.17
C GLY A 78 2.56 -2.78 -6.64
N LEU A 79 1.45 -3.25 -6.03
CA LEU A 79 0.10 -2.74 -6.31
C LEU A 79 0.06 -1.21 -6.18
N ASP A 80 -0.70 -0.55 -7.04
CA ASP A 80 -0.83 0.91 -7.11
C ASP A 80 0.49 1.67 -7.23
N GLY A 81 1.50 1.05 -7.86
CA GLY A 81 2.81 1.65 -8.10
C GLY A 81 3.69 1.71 -6.85
N THR A 82 3.39 0.93 -5.81
CA THR A 82 4.17 0.95 -4.54
C THR A 82 5.62 0.46 -4.71
N ARG A 83 5.94 -0.21 -5.82
CA ARG A 83 7.31 -0.59 -6.21
C ARG A 83 7.90 0.28 -7.32
N ALA A 84 7.19 1.30 -7.79
CA ALA A 84 7.77 2.27 -8.71
C ALA A 84 8.93 3.03 -8.02
N PRO A 85 9.91 3.54 -8.80
CA PRO A 85 10.96 4.39 -8.24
C PRO A 85 10.35 5.55 -7.44
N ALA A 86 10.85 5.77 -6.23
CA ALA A 86 10.43 6.89 -5.40
C ALA A 86 10.64 8.21 -6.15
N ALA A 87 9.88 9.25 -5.80
CA ALA A 87 9.73 10.52 -6.53
C ALA A 87 11.00 11.40 -6.66
N GLY A 88 12.21 10.83 -6.53
CA GLY A 88 13.48 11.47 -6.83
C GLY A 88 13.69 12.76 -6.05
N SER A 89 13.87 13.87 -6.77
CA SER A 89 14.06 15.20 -6.19
C SER A 89 12.82 15.76 -5.50
N ALA A 90 11.62 15.29 -5.85
CA ALA A 90 10.37 15.70 -5.21
C ALA A 90 10.15 15.02 -3.84
N LEU A 91 10.90 13.95 -3.52
CA LEU A 91 10.84 13.31 -2.22
C LEU A 91 11.49 14.20 -1.14
N PRO A 92 10.77 14.57 -0.05
CA PRO A 92 11.34 15.36 1.02
C PRO A 92 12.57 14.69 1.63
N VAL A 93 13.55 15.50 2.08
CA VAL A 93 14.82 15.00 2.61
C VAL A 93 14.61 14.06 3.81
N THR A 94 13.61 14.33 4.65
CA THR A 94 13.23 13.48 5.78
C THR A 94 12.82 12.08 5.34
N GLU A 95 12.32 11.95 4.11
CA GLU A 95 11.74 10.72 3.59
C GLU A 95 12.70 9.88 2.74
N ARG A 96 13.83 10.44 2.33
CA ARG A 96 14.86 9.72 1.56
C ARG A 96 15.43 8.51 2.28
N ARG A 97 15.40 8.52 3.62
CA ARG A 97 15.80 7.38 4.46
C ARG A 97 14.87 6.16 4.34
N ASN A 98 13.66 6.33 3.79
CA ASN A 98 12.71 5.27 3.54
C ASN A 98 12.74 4.82 2.07
N VAL A 99 13.88 4.96 1.38
CA VAL A 99 14.06 4.45 0.02
C VAL A 99 14.92 3.19 0.08
N ARG A 100 14.44 2.12 -0.56
CA ARG A 100 15.14 0.85 -0.67
C ARG A 100 16.34 0.97 -1.60
N ARG A 101 17.18 -0.08 -1.60
CA ARG A 101 18.32 -0.18 -2.53
C ARG A 101 17.90 -0.21 -4.00
N ASP A 102 16.71 -0.73 -4.29
CA ASP A 102 16.13 -0.78 -5.65
C ASP A 102 15.51 0.57 -6.09
N GLY A 103 15.53 1.59 -5.23
CA GLY A 103 14.96 2.91 -5.49
C GLY A 103 13.47 3.03 -5.18
N SER A 104 12.78 1.95 -4.82
CA SER A 104 11.37 1.99 -4.40
C SER A 104 11.21 2.52 -2.97
N PHE A 105 10.01 2.99 -2.62
CA PHE A 105 9.72 3.50 -1.28
C PHE A 105 9.37 2.39 -0.28
N ASP A 106 10.01 2.39 0.88
CA ASP A 106 9.74 1.49 2.00
C ASP A 106 8.64 2.03 2.92
N TYR A 107 7.40 1.71 2.56
CA TYR A 107 6.19 2.11 3.28
C TYR A 107 6.14 1.59 4.72
N LEU A 108 6.65 0.38 5.00
CA LEU A 108 6.56 -0.22 6.33
C LEU A 108 7.56 0.42 7.29
N ALA A 109 8.80 0.64 6.85
CA ALA A 109 9.78 1.35 7.66
C ALA A 109 9.42 2.84 7.80
N TRP A 110 8.79 3.44 6.79
CA TRP A 110 8.21 4.78 6.89
C TRP A 110 7.12 4.84 7.97
N LEU A 111 6.14 3.93 7.91
CA LEU A 111 5.01 3.89 8.83
C LEU A 111 5.49 3.74 10.28
N GLU A 112 6.41 2.80 10.51
CA GLU A 112 6.97 2.57 11.85
C GLU A 112 7.60 3.83 12.44
N ARG A 113 8.48 4.48 11.67
CA ARG A 113 9.12 5.72 12.12
C ARG A 113 8.11 6.85 12.33
N ARG A 114 7.10 6.95 11.46
CA ARG A 114 6.10 8.01 11.52
C ARG A 114 5.20 7.89 12.75
N LEU A 115 4.82 6.66 13.11
CA LEU A 115 4.01 6.36 14.29
C LEU A 115 4.82 6.56 15.58
N ASP A 116 6.05 6.03 15.66
CA ASP A 116 6.91 6.22 16.83
C ASP A 116 7.25 7.69 17.06
N ALA A 117 7.51 8.44 15.99
CA ALA A 117 7.74 9.88 16.07
C ALA A 117 6.50 10.64 16.56
N GLY A 118 5.30 10.28 16.10
CA GLY A 118 4.05 10.90 16.56
C GLY A 118 3.69 10.53 18.01
N ALA A 119 4.07 9.34 18.46
CA ALA A 119 3.90 8.89 19.84
C ALA A 119 4.98 9.42 20.80
N HIS A 120 6.09 9.94 20.26
CA HIS A 120 7.32 10.29 21.00
C HIS A 120 7.92 9.12 21.80
N ARG A 121 7.61 7.88 21.40
CA ARG A 121 8.05 6.62 22.00
C ARG A 121 7.58 5.46 21.13
N ASP A 122 7.86 4.24 21.57
CA ASP A 122 7.30 3.02 20.97
C ASP A 122 5.76 3.07 20.94
N PHE A 123 5.20 3.28 19.74
CA PHE A 123 3.78 3.44 19.48
C PHE A 123 2.96 2.27 20.03
N LEU A 124 3.43 1.03 19.85
CA LEU A 124 2.74 -0.18 20.31
C LEU A 124 2.65 -0.28 21.84
N LYS A 125 3.50 0.46 22.57
CA LYS A 125 3.49 0.53 24.04
C LYS A 125 2.69 1.70 24.60
N THR A 126 2.04 2.49 23.74
CA THR A 126 1.19 3.61 24.17
C THR A 126 -0.25 3.18 24.42
N PRO A 127 -1.03 3.91 25.25
CA PRO A 127 -2.44 3.61 25.46
C PRO A 127 -3.26 3.67 24.15
N PRO A 128 -4.35 2.89 24.01
CA PRO A 128 -5.16 2.87 22.78
C PRO A 128 -5.64 4.25 22.33
N ALA A 129 -6.05 5.11 23.27
CA ALA A 129 -6.47 6.49 22.95
C ALA A 129 -5.35 7.33 22.33
N GLN A 130 -4.10 7.14 22.78
CA GLN A 130 -2.94 7.81 22.22
C GLN A 130 -2.62 7.27 20.82
N ARG A 131 -2.74 5.95 20.60
CA ARG A 131 -2.54 5.34 19.28
C ARG A 131 -3.54 5.89 18.26
N LEU A 132 -4.82 5.95 18.62
CA LEU A 132 -5.86 6.58 17.82
C LEU A 132 -5.52 8.03 17.49
N ALA A 133 -5.14 8.83 18.49
CA ALA A 133 -4.79 10.24 18.30
C ALA A 133 -3.61 10.42 17.33
N VAL A 134 -2.58 9.58 17.42
CA VAL A 134 -1.41 9.62 16.53
C VAL A 134 -1.79 9.29 15.09
N VAL A 135 -2.58 8.23 14.87
CA VAL A 135 -3.05 7.85 13.53
C VAL A 135 -3.98 8.92 12.95
N ALA A 136 -4.91 9.47 13.75
CA ALA A 136 -5.81 10.54 13.33
C ALA A 136 -5.05 11.82 12.95
N ALA A 137 -4.02 12.19 13.70
CA ALA A 137 -3.17 13.34 13.36
C ALA A 137 -2.36 13.11 12.07
N MET A 138 -1.87 11.89 11.85
CA MET A 138 -1.21 11.51 10.59
C MET A 138 -2.19 11.57 9.41
N ASP A 139 -3.42 11.10 9.60
CA ASP A 139 -4.50 11.15 8.61
C ASP A 139 -4.86 12.59 8.23
N ALA A 140 -5.16 13.43 9.22
CA ALA A 140 -5.47 14.83 9.00
C ALA A 140 -4.33 15.57 8.27
N ALA A 141 -3.07 15.30 8.63
CA ALA A 141 -1.92 15.90 7.94
C ALA A 141 -1.75 15.43 6.49
N ALA A 142 -2.12 14.17 6.19
CA ALA A 142 -2.01 13.61 4.85
C ALA A 142 -3.06 14.14 3.87
N TYR A 143 -4.21 14.61 4.37
CA TYR A 143 -5.33 15.16 3.59
C TYR A 143 -5.53 16.66 3.79
N ALA A 144 -4.62 17.34 4.49
CA ALA A 144 -4.62 18.79 4.53
C ALA A 144 -4.41 19.35 3.10
N ASP A 145 -5.07 20.46 2.77
CA ASP A 145 -4.94 21.11 1.47
C ASP A 145 -3.46 21.41 1.19
N ALA A 146 -2.91 20.63 0.27
CA ALA A 146 -1.55 20.71 -0.18
C ALA A 146 -1.61 21.18 -1.64
N GLY A 147 -0.85 22.24 -1.95
CA GLY A 147 -0.81 22.78 -3.32
C GLY A 147 -0.43 21.70 -4.35
N PRO A 148 -0.70 21.93 -5.65
CA PRO A 148 -0.58 20.92 -6.71
C PRO A 148 0.82 20.29 -6.84
N ASP A 149 1.86 20.99 -6.39
CA ASP A 149 3.26 20.53 -6.45
C ASP A 149 3.73 19.81 -5.17
N THR A 150 2.83 19.56 -4.23
CA THR A 150 3.19 18.90 -2.96
C THR A 150 3.29 17.40 -3.16
N TRP A 151 4.39 16.83 -2.66
CA TRP A 151 4.56 15.37 -2.63
C TRP A 151 3.42 14.69 -1.85
N GLU A 152 2.84 13.64 -2.44
CA GLU A 152 1.77 12.88 -1.84
C GLU A 152 2.24 12.07 -0.63
N SER A 153 1.53 12.20 0.50
CA SER A 153 1.81 11.43 1.71
C SER A 153 1.66 9.91 1.48
N PRO A 154 2.66 9.07 1.85
CA PRO A 154 2.61 7.61 1.77
C PRO A 154 1.44 7.02 2.55
N TRP A 155 0.93 7.76 3.54
CA TRP A 155 -0.26 7.39 4.28
C TRP A 155 -1.48 7.18 3.38
N ARG A 156 -1.67 8.04 2.37
CA ARG A 156 -2.84 7.94 1.47
C ARG A 156 -2.85 6.61 0.73
N LYS A 157 -1.66 6.15 0.30
CA LYS A 157 -1.48 4.84 -0.34
C LYS A 157 -1.75 3.69 0.63
N LEU A 158 -1.17 3.71 1.83
CA LEU A 158 -1.40 2.69 2.85
C LEU A 158 -2.89 2.60 3.24
N LYS A 159 -3.53 3.76 3.50
CA LYS A 159 -4.96 3.83 3.83
C LYS A 159 -5.81 3.31 2.68
N SER A 160 -5.51 3.68 1.43
CA SER A 160 -6.19 3.13 0.25
C SER A 160 -6.12 1.60 0.23
N LEU A 161 -4.93 1.02 0.40
CA LEU A 161 -4.75 -0.43 0.41
C LEU A 161 -5.49 -1.11 1.58
N ILE A 162 -5.55 -0.48 2.77
CA ILE A 162 -6.35 -0.98 3.90
C ILE A 162 -7.83 -1.01 3.54
N LEU A 163 -8.36 0.09 2.99
CA LEU A 163 -9.76 0.17 2.55
C LEU A 163 -10.05 -0.86 1.45
N THR A 164 -9.17 -0.98 0.45
CA THR A 164 -9.30 -2.00 -0.61
C THR A 164 -9.32 -3.40 -0.02
N GLY A 165 -8.39 -3.74 0.87
CA GLY A 165 -8.34 -5.06 1.51
C GLY A 165 -9.59 -5.36 2.33
N TYR A 166 -10.16 -4.35 3.01
CA TYR A 166 -11.38 -4.53 3.78
C TYR A 166 -12.63 -4.68 2.92
N TYR A 167 -12.87 -3.75 2.00
CA TYR A 167 -14.09 -3.73 1.18
C TYR A 167 -14.12 -4.81 0.08
N THR A 168 -13.00 -5.47 -0.18
CA THR A 168 -12.95 -6.69 -1.01
C THR A 168 -13.06 -7.99 -0.20
N SER A 169 -13.07 -7.90 1.13
CA SER A 169 -13.35 -9.04 2.01
C SER A 169 -14.86 -9.35 2.05
N GLN A 170 -15.21 -10.60 2.35
CA GLN A 170 -16.62 -11.00 2.45
C GLN A 170 -17.38 -10.19 3.51
N ASP A 171 -16.76 -9.96 4.66
CA ASP A 171 -17.38 -9.23 5.77
C ASP A 171 -17.56 -7.74 5.43
N GLY A 172 -16.54 -7.09 4.84
CA GLY A 172 -16.65 -5.69 4.43
C GLY A 172 -17.64 -5.47 3.28
N ALA A 173 -17.63 -6.33 2.26
CA ALA A 173 -18.50 -6.20 1.10
C ALA A 173 -19.98 -6.48 1.40
N SER A 174 -20.27 -7.46 2.27
CA SER A 174 -21.65 -7.96 2.46
C SER A 174 -22.30 -7.57 3.79
N ARG A 175 -21.53 -7.17 4.81
CA ARG A 175 -22.06 -6.95 6.18
C ARG A 175 -21.91 -5.52 6.68
N GLU A 176 -20.90 -4.77 6.23
CA GLU A 176 -20.76 -3.35 6.60
C GLU A 176 -21.62 -2.44 5.69
N LEU A 177 -21.77 -2.79 4.42
CA LEU A 177 -22.59 -2.03 3.47
C LEU A 177 -23.97 -2.67 3.31
N ARG A 178 -25.03 -1.86 3.15
CA ARG A 178 -26.31 -2.36 2.63
C ARG A 178 -26.10 -2.74 1.16
N TYR A 179 -25.89 -4.03 0.92
CA TYR A 179 -25.71 -4.55 -0.42
C TYR A 179 -27.06 -4.60 -1.15
N GLU A 180 -27.20 -3.78 -2.20
CA GLU A 180 -28.34 -3.80 -3.10
C GLU A 180 -27.84 -4.15 -4.51
N LEU A 181 -27.91 -5.44 -4.86
CA LEU A 181 -27.37 -6.01 -6.11
C LEU A 181 -28.10 -5.48 -7.36
N VAL A 182 -29.35 -5.04 -7.23
CA VAL A 182 -30.13 -4.42 -8.31
C VAL A 182 -30.90 -3.24 -7.71
N PRO A 183 -30.54 -1.97 -8.02
CA PRO A 183 -31.34 -0.82 -7.60
C PRO A 183 -32.65 -0.83 -8.38
N GLY A 184 -33.66 -1.48 -7.83
CA GLY A 184 -34.96 -1.63 -8.50
C GLY A 184 -35.77 -0.35 -8.53
N ARG A 185 -35.68 0.48 -7.49
CA ARG A 185 -36.47 1.70 -7.31
C ARG A 185 -35.59 2.87 -6.85
N LEU A 186 -35.59 3.96 -7.62
CA LEU A 186 -34.97 5.21 -7.19
C LEU A 186 -35.84 5.87 -6.11
N ASP A 187 -35.43 5.72 -4.85
CA ASP A 187 -35.99 6.48 -3.73
C ASP A 187 -35.10 7.70 -3.44
N ALA A 188 -35.52 8.87 -3.93
CA ALA A 188 -34.75 10.12 -3.80
C ALA A 188 -34.68 10.67 -2.37
N ASP A 189 -35.57 10.22 -1.48
CA ASP A 189 -35.65 10.65 -0.08
C ASP A 189 -35.83 9.43 0.82
N ILE A 190 -34.70 8.91 1.31
CA ILE A 190 -34.66 7.79 2.24
C ILE A 190 -34.49 8.38 3.64
N PRO A 191 -35.40 8.11 4.59
CA PRO A 191 -35.28 8.64 5.95
C PRO A 191 -33.97 8.16 6.60
N TYR A 192 -33.02 9.08 6.76
CA TYR A 192 -31.75 8.82 7.40
C TYR A 192 -31.92 8.71 8.91
N LYS A 193 -31.48 7.59 9.48
CA LYS A 193 -31.31 7.43 10.94
C LYS A 193 -29.82 7.42 11.27
N PRO A 194 -29.38 8.11 12.33
CA PRO A 194 -28.01 7.99 12.82
C PRO A 194 -27.64 6.51 13.02
N GLY A 195 -26.52 6.08 12.42
CA GLY A 195 -26.08 4.67 12.44
C GLY A 195 -26.58 3.81 11.27
N THR A 196 -27.26 4.39 10.28
CA THR A 196 -27.57 3.66 9.03
C THR A 196 -26.29 3.45 8.23
N PRO A 197 -25.93 2.18 7.90
CA PRO A 197 -24.74 1.90 7.10
C PRO A 197 -24.84 2.49 5.68
N ALA A 198 -23.70 2.75 5.05
CA ALA A 198 -23.65 3.23 3.68
C ALA A 198 -24.18 2.16 2.70
N TRP A 199 -24.75 2.61 1.58
CA TRP A 199 -25.23 1.74 0.51
C TRP A 199 -24.10 1.45 -0.47
N SER A 200 -24.02 0.20 -0.96
CA SER A 200 -23.11 -0.20 -2.03
C SER A 200 -23.93 -0.70 -3.21
N SER A 201 -23.77 -0.05 -4.36
CA SER A 201 -24.33 -0.49 -5.64
C SER A 201 -23.18 -0.66 -6.65
N ASP A 202 -22.87 -1.90 -6.99
CA ASP A 202 -21.81 -2.25 -7.95
C ASP A 202 -22.37 -2.18 -9.39
N TRP A 203 -22.63 -0.96 -9.90
CA TRP A 203 -23.17 -0.71 -11.24
C TRP A 203 -22.23 0.15 -12.09
N THR A 204 -20.96 -0.24 -12.21
CA THR A 204 -20.00 0.39 -13.14
C THR A 204 -19.40 -0.63 -14.12
N ALA A 205 -20.24 -1.48 -14.73
CA ALA A 205 -19.79 -2.47 -15.71
C ALA A 205 -20.72 -2.64 -16.93
N VAL A 206 -21.33 -1.55 -17.42
CA VAL A 206 -21.89 -1.53 -18.77
C VAL A 206 -21.64 -0.17 -19.42
N GLU A 207 -20.52 -0.02 -20.11
CA GLU A 207 -20.40 1.01 -21.14
C GLU A 207 -21.35 0.60 -22.27
N PHE A 208 -22.41 1.37 -22.50
CA PHE A 208 -23.19 1.26 -23.74
C PHE A 208 -22.43 2.03 -24.82
N SER A 209 -21.67 1.30 -25.63
CA SER A 209 -21.12 1.76 -26.91
C SER A 209 -22.21 1.96 -27.95
#